data_AF-A0A6M1YST8-F1
#
_entry.id   AF-A0A6M1YST8-F1
#
_cell.length_a   1.000
_cell.length_b   1.000
_cell.length_c   1.000
_cell.angle_alpha   90.00
_cell.angle_beta   90.00
_cell.angle_gamma   90.00
#
_symmetry.space_group_name_H-M   'P 1'
#
loop_
_entity.id
_entity.type
_entity.pdbx_description
1 polymer ?
#
loop_
_entity_poly.entity_id
_entity_poly.type
_entity_poly.pdbx_seq_one_letter_code
_entity_poly.pdbx_strand_id
1 'polypeptide(L)'
;MKNFKDLKSRFFVSIISITILILVIFFADLLFMRFIVTLAMCLLGAFAAIEFTDFAKKKQIAIDKNLLVGAVIFEIIAFFIYSQYSELQILPILVFLLFLVFLFFSNFKQIENSLIRISTATFGFLYIAIPIGMILPILYIETIEMQDGRFWLFYLIFVTKITDIGAYFGGRLFGKKKL
;
A
#
# COMPACT_ATOMS: atom_id res chain seq x y z
N MET A 1 26.04 -19.12 -20.77
CA MET A 1 25.67 -19.36 -19.35
C MET A 1 25.06 -18.09 -18.79
N LYS A 2 23.77 -18.09 -18.42
CA LYS A 2 23.12 -16.96 -17.75
C LYS A 2 23.85 -16.67 -16.43
N ASN A 3 24.10 -15.41 -16.16
CA ASN A 3 25.04 -14.94 -15.13
C ASN A 3 24.55 -15.31 -13.72
N PHE A 4 25.07 -16.40 -13.14
CA PHE A 4 24.70 -16.89 -11.78
C PHE A 4 24.91 -15.84 -10.68
N LYS A 5 25.71 -14.79 -10.93
CA LYS A 5 25.88 -13.64 -10.02
C LYS A 5 24.57 -12.90 -9.73
N ASP A 6 23.71 -12.72 -10.73
CA ASP A 6 22.41 -12.06 -10.58
C ASP A 6 21.47 -12.89 -9.69
N LEU A 7 21.46 -14.22 -9.90
CA LEU A 7 20.66 -15.13 -9.08
C LEU A 7 21.08 -15.10 -7.60
N LYS A 8 22.39 -15.10 -7.34
CA LYS A 8 22.95 -15.01 -5.98
C LYS A 8 22.58 -13.68 -5.31
N SER A 9 22.65 -12.58 -6.04
CA SER A 9 22.27 -11.25 -5.53
C SER A 9 20.78 -11.19 -5.19
N ARG A 10 19.90 -11.66 -6.09
CA ARG A 10 18.45 -11.69 -5.86
C ARG A 10 18.07 -12.58 -4.69
N PHE A 11 18.69 -13.75 -4.57
CA PHE A 11 18.47 -14.67 -3.46
C PHE A 11 18.85 -14.02 -2.12
N PHE A 12 20.02 -13.38 -2.06
CA PHE A 12 20.49 -12.71 -0.86
C PHE A 12 19.58 -11.56 -0.43
N VAL A 13 19.20 -10.69 -1.37
CA VAL A 13 18.24 -9.60 -1.10
C VAL A 13 16.89 -10.14 -0.62
N SER A 14 16.40 -11.22 -1.25
CA SER A 14 15.11 -11.82 -0.88
C SER A 14 15.11 -12.37 0.55
N ILE A 15 16.18 -13.06 0.96
CA ILE A 15 16.32 -13.55 2.34
C ILE A 15 16.32 -12.39 3.31
N ILE A 16 17.15 -11.36 3.06
CA ILE A 16 17.24 -10.19 3.94
C ILE A 16 15.88 -9.50 4.06
N SER A 17 15.18 -9.27 2.94
CA SER A 17 13.86 -8.65 2.95
C SER A 17 12.84 -9.46 3.74
N ILE A 18 12.82 -10.79 3.60
CA ILE A 18 11.91 -11.66 4.37
C ILE A 18 12.26 -11.62 5.86
N THR A 19 13.54 -11.72 6.21
CA THR A 19 13.98 -11.67 7.62
C THR A 19 13.62 -10.34 8.26
N ILE A 20 13.88 -9.22 7.60
CA ILE A 20 13.50 -7.89 8.10
C ILE A 20 11.99 -7.79 8.27
N LEU A 21 11.21 -8.24 7.28
CA LEU A 21 9.74 -8.21 7.34
C LEU A 21 9.21 -9.00 8.55
N ILE A 22 9.73 -10.20 8.79
CA ILE A 22 9.34 -11.03 9.93
C ILE A 22 9.67 -10.33 11.26
N LEU A 23 10.87 -9.77 11.39
CA LEU A 23 11.29 -9.06 12.60
C LEU A 23 10.41 -7.83 12.86
N VAL A 24 10.13 -7.04 11.81
CA VAL A 24 9.28 -5.84 11.91
C VAL A 24 7.87 -6.21 12.37
N ILE A 25 7.26 -7.26 11.82
CA ILE A 25 5.93 -7.70 12.23
C ILE A 25 5.95 -8.28 13.64
N PHE A 26 6.94 -9.11 13.98
CA PHE A 26 7.02 -9.75 15.28
C PHE A 26 7.14 -8.74 16.43
N PHE A 27 7.96 -7.70 16.24
CA PHE A 27 8.18 -6.64 17.23
C PHE A 27 7.21 -5.44 17.09
N ALA A 28 6.19 -5.53 16.22
CA ALA A 28 5.32 -4.41 15.90
C ALA A 28 4.57 -3.81 17.10
N ASP A 29 4.31 -4.59 18.15
CA ASP A 29 3.56 -4.13 19.33
C ASP A 29 4.33 -3.14 20.20
N LEU A 30 5.67 -3.18 20.15
CA LEU A 30 6.52 -2.26 20.88
C LEU A 30 6.20 -0.83 20.46
N LEU A 31 5.97 0.07 21.42
CA LEU A 31 5.51 1.44 21.16
C LEU A 31 6.34 2.16 20.10
N PHE A 32 7.68 2.08 20.18
CA PHE A 32 8.58 2.67 19.20
C PHE A 32 8.49 2.01 17.81
N MET A 33 8.28 0.69 17.77
CA MET A 33 8.11 -0.04 16.51
C MET A 33 6.83 0.35 15.78
N ARG A 34 5.76 0.75 16.49
CA ARG A 34 4.54 1.26 15.86
C ARG A 34 4.82 2.44 14.93
N PHE A 35 5.64 3.38 15.37
CA PHE A 35 6.05 4.51 14.55
C PHE A 35 6.95 4.10 13.37
N ILE A 36 7.85 3.12 13.57
CA ILE A 36 8.70 2.59 12.48
C ILE A 36 7.86 1.90 11.41
N VAL A 37 6.91 1.05 11.82
CA VAL A 37 6.00 0.35 10.90
C VAL A 37 5.18 1.36 10.10
N THR A 38 4.59 2.35 10.76
CA THR A 38 3.83 3.42 10.09
C THR A 38 4.71 4.22 9.13
N LEU A 39 5.94 4.57 9.53
CA LEU A 39 6.89 5.25 8.65
C LEU A 39 7.23 4.39 7.42
N ALA A 40 7.46 3.09 7.61
CA ALA A 40 7.72 2.16 6.51
C ALA A 40 6.51 2.07 5.55
N MET A 41 5.28 2.04 6.08
CA MET A 41 4.06 2.07 5.27
C MET A 41 3.91 3.39 4.51
N CYS A 42 4.19 4.53 5.15
CA CYS A 42 4.19 5.84 4.49
C CYS A 42 5.22 5.92 3.35
N LEU A 43 6.44 5.41 3.57
CA LEU A 43 7.46 5.34 2.54
C LEU A 43 7.01 4.44 1.38
N LEU A 44 6.47 3.26 1.68
CA LEU A 44 5.94 2.34 0.67
C LEU A 44 4.82 2.97 -0.16
N GLY A 45 3.85 3.61 0.50
CA GLY A 45 2.75 4.32 -0.13
C GLY A 45 3.23 5.51 -0.98
N ALA A 46 4.20 6.27 -0.48
CA ALA A 46 4.81 7.36 -1.22
C ALA A 46 5.51 6.87 -2.49
N PHE A 47 6.33 5.82 -2.41
CA PHE A 47 6.97 5.24 -3.59
C PHE A 47 5.94 4.71 -4.59
N ALA A 48 4.91 3.99 -4.13
CA ALA A 48 3.84 3.51 -4.99
C ALA A 48 3.09 4.65 -5.69
N ALA A 49 2.79 5.74 -4.99
CA ALA A 49 2.14 6.92 -5.56
C ALA A 49 3.03 7.65 -6.57
N ILE A 50 4.34 7.76 -6.29
CA ILE A 50 5.33 8.31 -7.22
C ILE A 50 5.33 7.49 -8.52
N GLU A 51 5.51 6.17 -8.44
CA GLU A 51 5.53 5.30 -9.61
C GLU A 51 4.21 5.35 -10.39
N PHE A 52 3.08 5.37 -9.69
CA PHE A 52 1.76 5.51 -10.29
C PHE A 52 1.65 6.82 -11.09
N THR A 53 2.09 7.95 -10.53
CA THR A 53 2.07 9.25 -11.23
C THR A 53 2.98 9.25 -12.45
N ASP A 54 4.14 8.60 -12.37
CA ASP A 54 5.06 8.47 -13.49
C ASP A 54 4.48 7.60 -14.61
N PHE A 55 3.72 6.55 -14.29
CA PHE A 55 2.97 5.76 -15.27
C PHE A 55 1.80 6.54 -15.88
N ALA A 56 1.04 7.29 -15.09
CA ALA A 56 -0.03 8.14 -15.58
C ALA A 56 0.50 9.21 -16.54
N LYS A 57 1.63 9.83 -16.20
CA LYS A 57 2.32 10.82 -17.05
C LYS A 57 2.75 10.22 -18.39
N LYS A 58 3.25 8.98 -18.41
CA LYS A 58 3.58 8.26 -19.67
C LYS A 58 2.35 8.02 -20.57
N LYS A 59 1.15 7.96 -19.97
CA LYS A 59 -0.13 7.91 -20.69
C LYS A 59 -0.73 9.29 -20.99
N GLN A 60 0.06 10.35 -20.84
CA GLN A 60 -0.36 11.75 -21.04
C GLN A 60 -1.46 12.22 -20.07
N ILE A 61 -1.61 11.55 -18.92
CA ILE A 61 -2.51 11.95 -17.85
C ILE A 61 -1.68 12.70 -16.80
N ALA A 62 -1.84 14.03 -16.75
CA ALA A 62 -1.14 14.86 -15.79
C ALA A 62 -1.86 14.82 -14.43
N ILE A 63 -1.25 14.18 -13.43
CA ILE A 63 -1.72 14.17 -12.04
C ILE A 63 -0.71 14.97 -11.22
N ASP A 64 -1.19 15.79 -10.28
CA ASP A 64 -0.30 16.45 -9.33
C ASP A 64 0.31 15.41 -8.39
N LYS A 65 1.60 15.14 -8.60
CA LYS A 65 2.38 14.16 -7.86
C LYS A 65 2.45 14.49 -6.37
N ASN A 66 2.65 15.76 -6.02
CA ASN A 66 2.82 16.16 -4.63
C ASN A 66 1.50 16.04 -3.88
N LEU A 67 0.40 16.42 -4.53
CA LEU A 67 -0.94 16.26 -3.97
C LEU A 67 -1.26 14.79 -3.70
N LEU A 68 -1.03 13.89 -4.68
CA LEU A 68 -1.33 12.47 -4.51
C LEU A 68 -0.44 11.83 -3.44
N VAL A 69 0.87 12.06 -3.48
CA VAL A 69 1.81 11.50 -2.50
C VAL A 69 1.48 12.00 -1.09
N GLY A 70 1.24 13.30 -0.93
CA GLY A 70 0.85 13.88 0.34
C GLY A 70 -0.45 13.26 0.87
N ALA A 71 -1.48 13.16 0.02
CA ALA A 71 -2.74 12.54 0.40
C ALA A 71 -2.59 11.08 0.84
N VAL A 72 -1.81 10.27 0.11
CA VAL A 72 -1.52 8.87 0.49
C VAL A 72 -0.84 8.80 1.86
N ILE A 73 0.15 9.66 2.12
CA ILE A 73 0.83 9.70 3.42
C ILE A 73 -0.14 10.08 4.54
N PHE A 74 -0.93 11.14 4.35
CA PHE A 74 -1.92 11.57 5.34
C PHE A 74 -2.99 10.52 5.60
N GLU A 75 -3.42 9.78 4.59
CA GLU A 75 -4.39 8.70 4.73
C GLU A 75 -3.82 7.54 5.56
N ILE A 76 -2.58 7.13 5.30
CA ILE A 76 -1.90 6.09 6.08
C ILE A 76 -1.76 6.54 7.55
N ILE A 77 -1.43 7.80 7.80
CA ILE A 77 -1.39 8.37 9.15
C ILE A 77 -2.79 8.39 9.78
N ALA A 78 -3.85 8.67 9.02
CA ALA A 78 -5.22 8.62 9.51
C ALA A 78 -5.61 7.20 9.95
N PHE A 79 -5.26 6.17 9.15
CA PHE A 79 -5.43 4.77 9.54
C PHE A 79 -4.61 4.40 10.76
N PHE A 80 -3.38 4.92 10.89
CA PHE A 80 -2.58 4.73 12.10
C PHE A 80 -3.31 5.29 13.32
N ILE A 81 -3.75 6.56 13.28
CA ILE A 81 -4.44 7.21 14.39
C ILE A 81 -5.70 6.42 14.76
N TYR A 82 -6.51 6.03 13.77
CA TYR A 82 -7.69 5.19 13.99
C TYR A 82 -7.33 3.86 14.67
N SER A 83 -6.24 3.20 14.25
CA SER A 83 -5.80 1.94 14.87
C SER A 83 -5.39 2.07 16.34
N GLN A 84 -5.07 3.28 16.81
CA GLN A 84 -4.70 3.55 18.20
C GLN A 84 -5.88 4.12 19.01
N TYR A 85 -6.82 4.80 18.34
CA TYR A 85 -7.96 5.48 18.95
C TYR A 85 -9.21 5.18 18.12
N SER A 86 -9.98 4.18 18.55
CA SER A 86 -11.15 3.68 17.83
C SER A 86 -12.25 4.75 17.67
N GLU A 87 -12.31 5.76 18.54
CA GLU A 87 -13.26 6.88 18.41
C GLU A 87 -13.00 7.74 17.16
N LEU A 88 -11.77 7.71 16.62
CA LEU A 88 -11.35 8.48 15.44
C LEU A 88 -11.54 7.73 14.11
N GLN A 89 -12.41 6.73 14.06
CA GLN A 89 -12.72 5.95 12.84
C GLN A 89 -13.18 6.78 11.63
N ILE A 90 -13.67 8.00 11.85
CA ILE A 90 -14.10 8.91 10.78
C ILE A 90 -12.91 9.57 10.06
N LEU A 91 -11.71 9.54 10.64
CA LEU A 91 -10.56 10.30 10.17
C LEU A 91 -10.08 9.91 8.75
N PRO A 92 -9.97 8.61 8.38
CA PRO A 92 -9.62 8.24 7.00
C PRO A 92 -10.63 8.78 5.98
N ILE A 93 -11.93 8.71 6.29
CA ILE A 93 -12.98 9.26 5.42
C ILE A 93 -12.82 10.78 5.27
N LEU A 94 -12.51 11.49 6.37
CA LEU A 94 -12.30 12.93 6.33
C LEU A 94 -11.07 13.30 5.46
N VAL A 95 -9.96 12.57 5.58
CA VAL A 95 -8.76 12.81 4.78
C VAL A 95 -9.02 12.53 3.30
N PHE A 96 -9.74 11.46 2.96
CA PHE A 96 -10.18 11.20 1.59
C PHE A 96 -11.06 12.34 1.03
N LEU A 97 -12.02 12.84 1.80
CA LEU A 97 -12.86 13.97 1.38
C LEU A 97 -12.05 15.25 1.18
N LEU A 98 -11.11 15.55 2.08
CA LEU A 98 -10.19 16.69 1.93
C LEU A 98 -9.34 16.54 0.66
N PHE A 99 -8.83 15.34 0.37
CA PHE A 99 -8.12 15.06 -0.86
C PHE A 99 -8.98 15.36 -2.10
N LEU A 100 -10.26 14.94 -2.13
CA LEU A 100 -11.16 15.26 -3.24
C LEU A 100 -11.37 16.78 -3.41
N VAL A 101 -11.47 17.52 -2.31
CA VAL A 101 -11.60 18.99 -2.33
C VAL A 101 -10.33 19.63 -2.92
N PHE A 102 -9.14 19.24 -2.47
CA PHE A 102 -7.88 19.75 -3.03
C PHE A 102 -7.67 19.32 -4.49
N LEU A 103 -8.09 18.10 -4.84
CA LEU A 103 -8.04 17.61 -6.21
C LEU A 103 -8.94 18.43 -7.14
N PHE A 104 -10.14 18.79 -6.67
CA PHE A 104 -11.04 19.70 -7.38
C PHE A 104 -10.38 21.07 -7.60
N PHE A 105 -9.85 21.70 -6.56
CA PHE A 105 -9.21 23.01 -6.68
C PHE A 105 -7.98 22.98 -7.61
N SER A 106 -7.17 21.92 -7.57
CA SER A 106 -6.01 21.77 -8.46
C SER A 106 -6.41 21.64 -9.94
N ASN A 107 -7.61 21.12 -10.24
CA ASN A 107 -8.11 20.93 -11.60
C ASN A 107 -9.12 21.99 -12.05
N PHE A 108 -9.53 22.92 -11.19
CA PHE A 108 -10.63 23.86 -11.44
C PHE A 108 -10.48 24.67 -12.72
N LYS A 109 -9.24 25.07 -13.06
CA LYS A 109 -8.95 25.89 -14.25
C LYS A 109 -8.76 25.09 -15.53
N GLN A 110 -8.67 23.77 -15.45
CA GLN A 110 -8.38 22.90 -16.60
C GLN A 110 -9.55 21.95 -16.81
N ILE A 111 -10.48 22.32 -17.70
CA ILE A 111 -11.68 21.50 -17.97
C ILE A 111 -11.35 20.33 -18.91
N GLU A 112 -10.47 20.54 -19.88
CA GLU A 112 -10.09 19.52 -20.85
C GLU A 112 -9.43 18.31 -20.15
N ASN A 113 -9.93 17.10 -20.41
CA ASN A 113 -9.50 15.85 -19.76
C ASN A 113 -9.63 15.83 -18.22
N SER A 114 -10.37 16.77 -17.62
CA SER A 114 -10.56 16.86 -16.16
C SER A 114 -11.15 15.58 -15.57
N LEU A 115 -12.14 14.99 -16.23
CA LEU A 115 -12.75 13.73 -15.80
C LEU A 115 -11.71 12.61 -15.71
N ILE A 116 -10.86 12.46 -16.73
CA ILE A 116 -9.82 11.42 -16.78
C ILE A 116 -8.76 11.68 -15.69
N ARG A 117 -8.30 12.93 -15.54
CA ARG A 117 -7.33 13.28 -14.50
C ARG A 117 -7.86 13.01 -13.10
N ILE A 118 -9.06 13.52 -12.79
CA ILE A 118 -9.69 13.38 -11.48
C ILE A 118 -9.96 11.91 -11.19
N SER A 119 -10.59 11.17 -12.11
CA SER A 119 -10.85 9.73 -11.91
C SER A 119 -9.55 8.95 -11.71
N THR A 120 -8.52 9.18 -12.52
CA THR A 120 -7.24 8.46 -12.40
C THR A 120 -6.55 8.79 -11.07
N ALA A 121 -6.57 10.04 -10.62
CA ALA A 121 -6.01 10.43 -9.32
C ALA A 121 -6.81 9.82 -8.15
N THR A 122 -8.14 9.86 -8.21
CA THR A 122 -9.01 9.26 -7.19
C THR A 122 -8.83 7.76 -7.10
N PHE A 123 -8.85 7.04 -8.23
CA PHE A 123 -8.61 5.60 -8.22
C PHE A 123 -7.17 5.24 -7.85
N GLY A 124 -6.20 6.06 -8.23
CA GLY A 124 -4.81 5.92 -7.78
C GLY A 124 -4.69 6.03 -6.26
N PHE A 125 -5.33 7.04 -5.67
CA PHE A 125 -5.42 7.18 -4.21
C PHE A 125 -6.09 5.97 -3.58
N LEU A 126 -7.29 5.58 -4.03
CA LEU A 126 -8.05 4.47 -3.46
C LEU A 126 -7.30 3.14 -3.57
N TYR A 127 -6.61 2.90 -4.67
CA TYR A 127 -5.86 1.68 -4.92
C TYR A 127 -4.58 1.58 -4.08
N ILE A 128 -3.97 2.70 -3.72
CA ILE A 128 -2.69 2.73 -3.01
C ILE A 128 -2.89 2.97 -1.51
N ALA A 129 -3.56 4.06 -1.16
CA ALA A 129 -3.68 4.53 0.22
C ALA A 129 -4.49 3.57 1.08
N ILE A 130 -5.65 3.09 0.58
CA ILE A 130 -6.56 2.27 1.36
C ILE A 130 -5.95 0.90 1.68
N PRO A 131 -5.45 0.11 0.71
CA PRO A 131 -4.89 -1.21 1.02
C PRO A 131 -3.65 -1.15 1.91
N ILE A 132 -2.77 -0.15 1.70
CA ILE A 132 -1.57 0.03 2.54
C ILE A 132 -1.96 0.51 3.94
N GLY A 133 -2.87 1.49 4.04
CA GLY A 133 -3.34 2.03 5.31
C GLY A 133 -4.06 0.99 6.17
N MET A 134 -4.91 0.14 5.56
CA MET A 134 -5.67 -0.93 6.24
C MET A 134 -4.78 -2.00 6.91
N ILE A 135 -3.50 -2.10 6.55
CA ILE A 135 -2.56 -2.99 7.26
C ILE A 135 -2.45 -2.61 8.74
N LEU A 136 -2.50 -1.32 9.07
CA LEU A 136 -2.31 -0.82 10.43
C LEU A 136 -3.43 -1.21 11.41
N PRO A 137 -4.74 -1.00 11.11
CA PRO A 137 -5.80 -1.47 11.97
C PRO A 137 -5.91 -3.00 12.04
N ILE A 138 -5.47 -3.75 11.01
CA ILE A 138 -5.36 -5.21 11.11
C ILE A 138 -4.26 -5.60 12.10
N LEU A 139 -3.09 -4.95 12.00
CA LEU A 139 -1.92 -5.25 12.81
C LEU A 139 -2.15 -4.89 14.29
N TYR A 140 -2.81 -3.76 14.55
CA TYR A 140 -3.06 -3.23 15.89
C TYR A 140 -4.50 -3.40 16.37
N ILE A 141 -5.22 -4.38 15.82
CA ILE A 141 -6.55 -4.71 16.31
C ILE A 141 -6.48 -4.92 17.83
N GLU A 142 -7.36 -4.27 18.58
CA GLU A 142 -7.44 -4.50 20.02
C GLU A 142 -7.61 -6.01 20.23
N THR A 143 -6.78 -6.59 21.10
CA THR A 143 -6.73 -8.03 21.36
C THR A 143 -8.04 -8.45 22.03
N ILE A 144 -9.09 -8.61 21.23
CA ILE A 144 -10.34 -9.25 21.64
C ILE A 144 -10.01 -10.75 21.68
N GLU A 145 -10.00 -11.30 22.89
CA GLU A 145 -9.96 -12.73 23.18
C GLU A 145 -9.08 -13.57 22.24
N MET A 146 -7.78 -13.61 22.53
CA MET A 146 -6.79 -14.51 21.89
C MET A 146 -6.48 -14.25 20.40
N GLN A 147 -6.91 -13.14 19.81
CA GLN A 147 -6.52 -12.77 18.45
C GLN A 147 -5.41 -11.72 18.45
N ASP A 148 -4.30 -12.03 17.78
CA ASP A 148 -3.15 -11.15 17.62
C ASP A 148 -3.00 -10.78 16.14
N GLY A 149 -3.10 -9.47 15.86
CA GLY A 149 -3.08 -8.88 14.52
C GLY A 149 -1.84 -9.24 13.70
N ARG A 150 -0.71 -9.56 14.36
CA ARG A 150 0.51 -10.02 13.70
C ARG A 150 0.30 -11.32 12.96
N PHE A 151 -0.45 -12.27 13.54
CA PHE A 151 -0.74 -13.55 12.87
C PHE A 151 -1.67 -13.37 11.67
N TRP A 152 -2.64 -12.45 11.76
CA TRP A 152 -3.49 -12.11 10.62
C TRP A 152 -2.69 -11.49 9.47
N LEU A 153 -1.72 -10.63 9.79
CA LEU A 153 -0.84 -10.05 8.78
C LEU A 153 0.10 -11.11 8.17
N PHE A 154 0.68 -12.01 8.98
CA PHE A 154 1.45 -13.15 8.48
C PHE A 154 0.62 -14.04 7.57
N TYR A 155 -0.60 -14.36 7.97
CA TYR A 155 -1.55 -15.15 7.17
C TYR A 155 -1.82 -14.48 5.82
N LEU A 156 -2.14 -13.19 5.81
CA LEU A 156 -2.43 -12.44 4.58
C LEU A 156 -1.23 -12.44 3.61
N ILE A 157 -0.03 -12.19 4.12
CA ILE A 157 1.20 -12.21 3.29
C ILE A 157 1.49 -13.64 2.80
N PHE A 158 1.30 -14.64 3.66
CA PHE A 158 1.57 -16.03 3.30
C PHE A 158 0.60 -16.52 2.22
N VAL A 159 -0.70 -16.29 2.39
CA VAL A 159 -1.73 -16.72 1.43
C VAL A 159 -1.54 -16.05 0.08
N THR A 160 -1.26 -14.75 0.04
CA THR A 160 -0.98 -14.05 -1.23
C THR A 160 0.24 -14.62 -1.94
N LYS A 161 1.36 -14.84 -1.22
CA LYS A 161 2.57 -15.46 -1.77
C LYS A 161 2.34 -16.88 -2.29
N ILE A 162 1.67 -17.73 -1.52
CA ILE A 162 1.39 -19.12 -1.92
C ILE A 162 0.40 -19.15 -3.09
N THR A 163 -0.58 -18.25 -3.12
CA THR A 163 -1.53 -18.12 -4.24
C THR A 163 -0.80 -17.74 -5.53
N ASP A 164 0.13 -16.79 -5.49
CA ASP A 164 0.94 -16.43 -6.66
C ASP A 164 1.78 -17.60 -7.17
N ILE A 165 2.41 -18.35 -6.26
CA ILE A 165 3.18 -19.56 -6.59
C ILE A 165 2.27 -20.63 -7.19
N GLY A 166 1.13 -20.88 -6.58
CA GLY A 166 0.13 -21.85 -7.03
C GLY A 166 -0.46 -21.49 -8.38
N ALA A 167 -0.79 -20.22 -8.62
CA ALA A 167 -1.28 -19.71 -9.89
C ALA A 167 -0.22 -19.83 -11.00
N TYR A 168 1.06 -19.58 -10.68
CA TYR A 168 2.16 -19.76 -11.63
C TYR A 168 2.32 -21.23 -12.04
N PHE A 169 2.41 -22.16 -11.09
CA PHE A 169 2.57 -23.58 -11.42
C PHE A 169 1.30 -24.18 -12.02
N GLY A 170 0.13 -23.87 -11.47
CA GLY A 170 -1.16 -24.32 -11.98
C GLY A 170 -1.44 -23.81 -13.40
N GLY A 171 -1.19 -22.52 -13.65
CA GLY A 171 -1.29 -21.93 -14.99
C GLY A 171 -0.31 -22.55 -15.97
N ARG A 172 0.89 -22.92 -15.53
CA ARG A 172 1.89 -23.59 -16.40
C ARG A 172 1.54 -25.04 -16.72
N LEU A 173 0.96 -25.78 -15.76
CA LEU A 173 0.62 -27.20 -15.94
C LEU A 173 -0.72 -27.40 -16.64
N PHE A 174 -1.71 -26.55 -16.35
CA PHE A 174 -3.10 -26.73 -16.79
C PHE A 174 -3.63 -25.61 -17.68
N GLY A 175 -2.87 -24.52 -17.87
CA GLY A 175 -3.31 -23.35 -18.64
C GLY A 175 -3.46 -23.65 -20.12
N LYS A 176 -4.70 -23.85 -20.57
CA LYS A 176 -5.06 -24.01 -21.98
C LYS A 176 -5.68 -22.75 -22.59
N LYS A 177 -6.23 -21.87 -21.75
CA LYS A 177 -6.92 -20.64 -22.17
C LYS A 177 -6.48 -19.49 -21.27
N LYS A 178 -6.11 -18.36 -21.89
CA LYS A 178 -5.81 -17.12 -21.17
C LYS A 178 -7.13 -16.51 -20.68
N LEU A 179 -7.13 -16.06 -19.43
CA LEU A 179 -8.18 -15.19 -18.87
C LEU A 179 -7.94 -13.75 -19.35
#